data_AF-A0A607YP31-F1
#
_entry.id   AF-A0A607YP31-F1
#
_cell.length_a   1.000
_cell.length_b   1.000
_cell.length_c   1.000
_cell.angle_alpha   90.00
_cell.angle_beta   90.00
_cell.angle_gamma   90.00
#
_symmetry.space_group_name_H-M   'P 1'
#
loop_
_entity.id
_entity.type
_entity.pdbx_description
1 polymer ?
#
loop_
_entity_poly.entity_id
_entity_poly.type
_entity_poly.pdbx_seq_one_letter_code
_entity_poly.pdbx_strand_id
1 'polypeptide(L)'
;MSAGFCILTLSARWSAAYGHSSMPLMVLGLAVMGFAELFIDPVAMSQITRIDIPGVTGVLTGIYMLLSGAIANYLAGVIADQTSQSAFDASGAVNYAINAYVDVFEQITWGALACVGVVLLIWLYQSFKFKSRALAVES
;
A
#
# COMPACT_ATOMS: atom_id res chain seq x y z
N MET A 1 -2.66 5.00 -0.08
CA MET A 1 -3.16 3.68 0.36
C MET A 1 -3.29 3.57 1.89
N SER A 2 -2.29 3.95 2.70
CA SER A 2 -2.32 3.80 4.17
C SER A 2 -3.52 4.46 4.87
N ALA A 3 -3.94 5.64 4.42
CA ALA A 3 -5.14 6.30 4.93
C ALA A 3 -6.43 5.48 4.69
N GLY A 4 -6.53 4.79 3.55
CA GLY A 4 -7.65 3.91 3.25
C GLY A 4 -7.69 2.69 4.18
N PHE A 5 -6.54 2.08 4.46
CA PHE A 5 -6.44 0.94 5.40
C PHE A 5 -6.73 1.36 6.85
N CYS A 6 -6.32 2.57 7.25
CA CYS A 6 -6.69 3.13 8.55
C CYS A 6 -8.22 3.27 8.71
N ILE A 7 -8.91 3.74 7.65
CA ILE A 7 -10.37 3.86 7.62
C ILE A 7 -11.05 2.48 7.68
N LEU A 8 -10.51 1.47 6.99
CA LEU A 8 -11.00 0.08 7.09
C LEU A 8 -10.76 -0.52 8.48
N THR A 9 -9.60 -0.25 9.10
CA THR A 9 -9.28 -0.69 10.46
C THR A 9 -10.26 -0.07 11.48
N LEU A 10 -10.56 1.22 11.33
CA LEU A 10 -11.55 1.90 12.16
C LEU A 10 -12.97 1.33 11.95
N SER A 11 -13.32 1.01 10.70
CA SER A 11 -14.59 0.35 10.35
C SER A 11 -14.71 -1.03 11.00
N ALA A 12 -13.64 -1.82 10.98
CA ALA A 12 -13.58 -3.14 11.60
C ALA A 12 -13.67 -3.04 13.14
N ARG A 13 -13.00 -2.06 13.76
CA ARG A 13 -13.10 -1.79 15.20
C ARG A 13 -14.51 -1.34 15.61
N TRP A 14 -15.18 -0.52 14.79
CA TRP A 14 -16.59 -0.18 15.02
C TRP A 14 -17.52 -1.39 14.82
N SER A 15 -17.22 -2.28 13.87
CA SER A 15 -17.94 -3.54 13.69
C SER A 15 -17.76 -4.48 14.89
N ALA A 16 -16.59 -4.49 15.54
CA ALA A 16 -16.33 -5.29 16.74
C ALA A 16 -17.11 -4.80 17.96
N ALA A 17 -17.30 -3.48 18.08
CA ALA A 17 -17.95 -2.86 19.23
C ALA A 17 -19.50 -2.86 19.13
N TYR A 18 -20.06 -2.77 17.92
CA TYR A 18 -21.51 -2.61 17.72
C TYR A 18 -22.17 -3.74 16.91
N GLY A 19 -21.41 -4.77 16.49
CA GLY A 19 -21.92 -5.93 15.75
C GLY A 19 -22.30 -5.67 14.28
N HIS A 20 -22.18 -4.42 13.81
CA HIS A 20 -22.49 -4.01 12.44
C HIS A 20 -21.36 -3.16 11.84
N SER A 21 -20.83 -3.59 10.70
CA SER A 21 -19.91 -2.78 9.89
C SER A 21 -20.69 -1.78 9.05
N SER A 22 -20.34 -0.49 9.14
CA SER A 22 -20.98 0.55 8.33
C SER A 22 -20.44 0.49 6.89
N MET A 23 -21.26 -0.02 5.96
CA MET A 23 -21.01 -0.02 4.51
C MET A 23 -20.40 1.30 3.98
N PRO A 24 -20.84 2.50 4.41
CA PRO A 24 -20.27 3.76 3.91
C PRO A 24 -18.77 3.93 4.18
N LEU A 25 -18.25 3.45 5.33
CA LEU A 25 -16.84 3.62 5.66
C LEU A 25 -15.95 2.65 4.90
N MET A 26 -16.45 1.44 4.61
CA MET A 26 -15.76 0.51 3.73
C MET A 26 -15.61 1.09 2.33
N VAL A 27 -16.70 1.65 1.78
CA VAL A 27 -16.69 2.32 0.47
C VAL A 27 -15.73 3.51 0.46
N LEU A 28 -15.72 4.31 1.53
CA LEU A 28 -14.81 5.45 1.66
C LEU A 28 -13.34 4.97 1.73
N GLY A 29 -13.05 3.94 2.51
CA GLY A 29 -11.71 3.33 2.58
C GLY A 29 -11.21 2.85 1.22
N LEU A 30 -12.06 2.12 0.48
CA LEU A 30 -11.77 1.67 -0.89
C LEU A 30 -11.61 2.82 -1.87
N ALA A 31 -12.45 3.86 -1.78
CA ALA A 31 -12.35 5.05 -2.62
C ALA A 31 -11.02 5.80 -2.41
N VAL A 32 -10.57 5.93 -1.15
CA VAL A 32 -9.28 6.55 -0.81
C VAL A 32 -8.10 5.68 -1.28
N MET A 33 -8.22 4.35 -1.24
CA MET A 33 -7.20 3.46 -1.82
C MET A 33 -7.11 3.62 -3.34
N GLY A 34 -8.23 3.52 -4.06
CA GLY A 34 -8.25 3.67 -5.52
C GLY A 34 -7.79 5.05 -5.97
N PHE A 35 -8.15 6.11 -5.23
CA PHE A 35 -7.64 7.45 -5.50
C PHE A 35 -6.12 7.54 -5.35
N ALA A 36 -5.53 6.81 -4.40
CA ALA A 36 -4.08 6.81 -4.23
C ALA A 36 -3.35 6.03 -5.34
N GLU A 37 -3.95 4.98 -5.90
CA GLU A 37 -3.36 4.21 -7.01
C GLU A 37 -3.19 5.05 -8.27
N LEU A 38 -4.12 5.97 -8.53
CA LEU A 38 -4.07 6.88 -9.68
C LEU A 38 -2.79 7.74 -9.73
N PHE A 39 -2.10 7.95 -8.61
CA PHE A 39 -0.87 8.75 -8.58
C PHE A 39 0.39 7.94 -8.85
N ILE A 40 0.37 6.62 -8.70
CA ILE A 40 1.60 5.81 -8.70
C ILE A 40 1.85 5.19 -10.08
N ASP A 41 0.85 4.56 -10.69
CA ASP A 41 0.98 3.89 -11.98
C ASP A 41 1.40 4.81 -13.15
N PRO A 42 0.81 6.01 -13.34
CA PRO A 42 1.25 6.89 -14.42
C PRO A 42 2.68 7.42 -14.20
N VAL A 43 3.10 7.60 -12.93
CA VAL A 43 4.47 8.03 -12.61
C VAL A 43 5.46 6.93 -12.97
N ALA A 44 5.21 5.68 -12.59
CA ALA A 44 6.09 4.55 -12.93
C ALA A 44 6.24 4.38 -14.45
N MET A 45 5.12 4.40 -15.19
CA MET A 45 5.15 4.24 -16.65
C MET A 45 5.86 5.41 -17.34
N SER A 46 5.71 6.64 -16.84
CA SER A 46 6.41 7.82 -17.39
C SER A 46 7.94 7.74 -17.24
N GLN A 47 8.45 7.07 -16.20
CA GLN A 47 9.89 6.88 -16.02
C GLN A 47 10.42 5.79 -16.94
N ILE A 48 9.65 4.71 -17.15
CA ILE A 48 10.01 3.61 -18.03
C ILE A 48 10.15 4.08 -19.48
N THR A 49 9.22 4.90 -19.96
CA THR A 49 9.25 5.43 -21.34
C THR A 49 10.27 6.55 -21.55
N ARG A 50 10.70 7.22 -20.48
CA ARG A 50 11.75 8.25 -20.54
C ARG A 50 13.17 7.68 -20.69
N ILE A 51 13.36 6.38 -20.45
CA ILE A 51 14.63 5.69 -20.70
C ILE A 51 14.67 5.31 -22.18
N ASP A 52 15.20 6.21 -23.01
CA ASP A 52 15.26 6.06 -24.47
C ASP A 52 16.48 5.25 -24.91
N ILE A 53 16.55 3.98 -24.46
CA ILE A 53 17.53 3.01 -24.96
C ILE A 53 16.82 2.12 -25.98
N PRO A 54 17.23 2.10 -27.27
CA PRO A 54 16.56 1.34 -28.30
C PRO A 54 16.51 -0.16 -27.94
N GLY A 55 15.31 -0.72 -27.93
CA GLY A 55 15.04 -2.14 -27.65
C GLY A 55 14.82 -2.52 -26.17
N VAL A 56 14.99 -1.60 -25.21
CA VAL A 56 14.93 -1.94 -23.77
C VAL A 56 13.59 -1.57 -23.11
N THR A 57 12.84 -0.61 -23.67
CA THR A 57 11.57 -0.12 -23.09
C THR A 57 10.51 -1.22 -22.91
N GLY A 58 10.41 -2.16 -23.87
CA GLY A 58 9.49 -3.30 -23.78
C GLY A 58 9.88 -4.29 -22.69
N VAL A 59 11.17 -4.57 -22.53
CA VAL A 59 11.69 -5.46 -21.46
C VAL A 59 11.46 -4.83 -20.09
N LEU A 60 11.74 -3.52 -19.95
CA LEU A 60 11.54 -2.82 -18.68
C LEU A 60 10.05 -2.75 -18.29
N THR A 61 9.15 -2.56 -19.26
CA THR A 61 7.70 -2.63 -19.04
C THR A 61 7.28 -4.04 -18.61
N GLY A 62 7.83 -5.09 -19.23
CA GLY A 62 7.57 -6.48 -18.87
C GLY A 62 8.05 -6.84 -17.45
N ILE A 63 9.26 -6.40 -17.08
CA ILE A 63 9.79 -6.57 -15.71
C ILE A 63 8.90 -5.83 -14.71
N TYR A 64 8.49 -4.59 -15.03
CA TYR A 64 7.57 -3.83 -14.19
C TYR A 64 6.25 -4.59 -13.97
N MET A 65 5.58 -5.04 -15.03
CA MET A 65 4.32 -5.80 -14.92
C MET A 65 4.48 -7.14 -14.20
N LEU A 66 5.62 -7.82 -14.32
CA LEU A 66 5.88 -9.05 -13.58
C LEU A 66 5.99 -8.78 -12.07
N LEU A 67 6.72 -7.73 -11.68
CA LEU A 67 6.90 -7.35 -10.28
C LEU A 67 5.63 -6.75 -9.67
N SER A 68 5.03 -5.74 -10.30
CA SER A 68 3.85 -5.05 -9.79
C SER A 68 2.57 -5.87 -9.96
N GLY A 69 2.49 -6.71 -11.00
CA GLY A 69 1.34 -7.58 -11.24
C GLY A 69 1.48 -8.90 -10.52
N ALA A 70 2.38 -9.77 -10.96
CA ALA A 70 2.41 -11.16 -10.49
C ALA A 70 2.85 -11.28 -9.03
N ILE A 71 3.97 -10.65 -8.65
CA ILE A 71 4.50 -10.77 -7.29
C ILE A 71 3.58 -10.06 -6.28
N ALA A 72 3.07 -8.87 -6.62
CA ALA A 72 2.16 -8.16 -5.72
C ALA A 72 0.82 -8.92 -5.52
N ASN A 73 0.23 -9.49 -6.58
CA ASN A 73 -1.00 -10.28 -6.44
C ASN A 73 -0.76 -11.59 -5.67
N TYR A 74 0.38 -12.24 -5.84
CA TYR A 74 0.76 -13.39 -5.01
C TYR A 74 0.83 -13.01 -3.53
N LEU A 75 1.50 -11.90 -3.22
CA LEU A 75 1.65 -11.42 -1.84
C LEU A 75 0.30 -10.99 -1.24
N ALA A 76 -0.59 -10.40 -2.04
CA ALA A 76 -1.97 -10.11 -1.65
C ALA A 76 -2.72 -11.40 -1.28
N GLY A 77 -2.50 -12.50 -2.01
CA GLY A 77 -3.02 -13.82 -1.68
C GLY A 77 -2.52 -14.33 -0.33
N VAL A 78 -1.21 -14.22 -0.05
CA VAL A 78 -0.63 -14.63 1.24
C VAL A 78 -1.23 -13.83 2.41
N ILE A 79 -1.46 -12.54 2.23
CA ILE A 79 -2.11 -11.68 3.23
C ILE A 79 -3.58 -12.07 3.43
N ALA A 80 -4.29 -12.41 2.35
CA ALA A 80 -5.67 -12.89 2.42
C ALA A 80 -5.77 -14.24 3.16
N ASP A 81 -4.82 -15.15 2.94
CA ASP A 81 -4.74 -16.42 3.66
C ASP A 81 -4.52 -16.22 5.17
N GLN A 82 -3.65 -15.29 5.56
CA GLN A 82 -3.44 -14.93 6.98
C GLN A 82 -4.71 -14.39 7.64
N THR A 83 -5.48 -13.60 6.90
CA THR A 83 -6.78 -13.07 7.35
C THR A 83 -7.82 -14.19 7.53
N SER A 84 -7.75 -15.21 6.68
CA SER A 84 -8.70 -16.33 6.66
C SER A 84 -8.39 -17.37 7.74
N GLN A 85 -7.14 -17.83 7.86
CA GLN A 85 -6.74 -18.88 8.82
C GLN A 85 -6.98 -18.48 10.27
N SER A 86 -6.65 -17.24 10.64
CA SER A 86 -6.90 -16.72 11.99
C SER A 86 -8.39 -16.57 12.32
N ALA A 87 -9.28 -16.53 11.32
CA ALA A 87 -10.72 -16.58 11.52
C ALA A 87 -11.28 -18.02 11.67
N PHE A 88 -10.57 -19.04 11.18
CA PHE A 88 -11.05 -20.44 11.16
C PHE A 88 -10.56 -21.32 12.32
N ASP A 89 -9.40 -21.03 12.93
CA ASP A 89 -8.81 -21.86 14.01
C ASP A 89 -9.63 -21.85 15.33
N ALA A 90 -10.62 -20.96 15.48
CA ALA A 90 -11.45 -20.85 16.67
C ALA A 90 -12.94 -20.96 16.32
N SER A 91 -13.42 -22.21 16.25
CA SER A 91 -14.83 -22.60 16.10
C SER A 91 -15.79 -21.74 16.95
N GLY A 92 -16.54 -20.84 16.31
CA GLY A 92 -17.85 -20.37 16.79
C GLY A 92 -17.98 -18.96 17.38
N ALA A 93 -16.93 -18.12 17.44
CA ALA A 93 -17.04 -16.77 17.98
C ALA A 93 -16.85 -15.69 16.90
N VAL A 94 -17.95 -15.07 16.44
CA VAL A 94 -17.96 -13.91 15.51
C VAL A 94 -17.01 -12.79 15.97
N ASN A 95 -16.86 -12.60 17.28
CA ASN A 95 -15.96 -11.60 17.87
C ASN A 95 -14.48 -11.87 17.58
N TYR A 96 -14.07 -13.14 17.43
CA TYR A 96 -12.67 -13.48 17.14
C TYR A 96 -12.33 -13.25 15.67
N ALA A 97 -13.26 -13.57 14.76
CA ALA A 97 -13.09 -13.28 13.34
C ALA A 97 -12.91 -11.78 13.09
N ILE A 98 -13.68 -10.92 13.77
CA ILE A 98 -13.54 -9.46 13.63
C ILE A 98 -12.17 -8.98 14.14
N ASN A 99 -11.67 -9.52 15.26
CA ASN A 99 -10.35 -9.16 15.77
C ASN A 99 -9.22 -9.55 14.80
N ALA A 100 -9.31 -10.71 14.14
CA ALA A 100 -8.34 -11.13 13.13
C ALA A 100 -8.28 -10.16 11.93
N TYR A 101 -9.44 -9.65 11.47
CA TYR A 101 -9.47 -8.61 10.43
C TYR A 101 -8.85 -7.29 10.91
N VAL A 102 -9.11 -6.88 12.16
CA VAL A 102 -8.53 -5.66 12.74
C VAL A 102 -7.00 -5.76 12.78
N ASP A 103 -6.46 -6.89 13.24
CA ASP A 103 -5.01 -7.10 13.36
C ASP A 103 -4.30 -7.03 12.01
N VAL A 104 -4.85 -7.71 10.98
CA VAL A 104 -4.25 -7.68 9.64
C VAL A 104 -4.36 -6.30 9.00
N PHE A 105 -5.51 -5.63 9.10
CA PHE A 105 -5.67 -4.28 8.55
C PHE A 105 -4.78 -3.25 9.27
N GLU A 106 -4.60 -3.38 10.59
CA GLU A 106 -3.68 -2.55 11.35
C GLU A 106 -2.23 -2.78 10.93
N GLN A 107 -1.81 -4.04 10.79
CA GLN A 107 -0.46 -4.38 10.34
C GLN A 107 -0.17 -3.86 8.94
N ILE A 108 -1.11 -3.99 8.00
CA ILE A 108 -0.98 -3.43 6.64
C ILE A 108 -0.96 -1.90 6.69
N THR A 109 -1.75 -1.27 7.57
CA THR A 109 -1.76 0.20 7.74
C THR A 109 -0.39 0.72 8.17
N TRP A 110 0.20 0.12 9.20
CA TRP A 110 1.54 0.48 9.68
C TRP A 110 2.63 0.17 8.67
N GLY A 111 2.54 -0.98 7.99
CA GLY A 111 3.46 -1.34 6.90
C GLY A 111 3.43 -0.33 5.75
N ALA A 112 2.23 0.05 5.30
CA ALA A 112 2.05 1.05 4.26
C ALA A 112 2.53 2.45 4.71
N LEU A 113 2.30 2.81 5.99
CA LEU A 113 2.81 4.07 6.55
C LEU A 113 4.35 4.09 6.59
N ALA A 114 4.98 2.99 6.99
CA ALA A 114 6.43 2.84 7.01
C ALA A 114 7.02 2.98 5.59
N CYS A 115 6.42 2.34 4.58
CA CYS A 115 6.84 2.50 3.19
C CYS A 115 6.78 3.95 2.72
N VAL A 116 5.70 4.69 3.02
CA VAL A 116 5.59 6.12 2.70
C VAL A 116 6.68 6.93 3.42
N GLY A 117 6.92 6.63 4.70
CA GLY A 117 8.00 7.26 5.48
C GLY A 117 9.37 7.08 4.84
N VAL A 118 9.70 5.86 4.39
CA VAL A 118 10.96 5.57 3.69
C VAL A 118 11.07 6.35 2.38
N VAL A 119 10.02 6.39 1.57
CA VAL A 119 10.03 7.15 0.30
C VAL A 119 10.24 8.65 0.55
N LEU A 120 9.58 9.22 1.56
CA LEU A 120 9.76 10.61 1.96
C LEU A 120 11.19 10.89 2.46
N LEU A 121 11.78 9.98 3.24
CA LEU A 121 13.17 10.10 3.69
C LEU A 121 14.15 10.08 2.52
N ILE A 122 13.94 9.22 1.52
CA ILE A 122 14.77 9.17 0.31
C ILE A 122 14.68 10.50 -0.44
N TRP A 123 13.47 11.03 -0.66
CA TRP A 123 13.25 12.31 -1.34
C TRP A 123 13.83 13.50 -0.56
N LEU A 124 13.68 13.51 0.76
CA LEU A 124 14.25 14.53 1.63
C LEU A 124 15.78 14.49 1.59
N TYR A 125 16.38 13.31 1.69
CA TYR A 125 17.83 13.13 1.57
C TYR A 125 18.34 13.59 0.20
N GLN A 126 17.65 13.23 -0.88
CA GLN A 126 18.00 13.69 -2.23
C GLN A 126 17.92 15.21 -2.33
N SER A 127 16.87 15.83 -1.79
CA SER A 127 16.69 17.30 -1.79
C SER A 127 17.78 18.02 -1.00
N PHE A 128 18.14 17.50 0.20
CA PHE A 128 19.25 18.03 0.99
C PHE A 128 20.60 17.89 0.28
N LYS A 129 20.87 16.75 -0.35
CA LYS A 129 22.10 16.52 -1.11
C LYS A 129 22.20 17.41 -2.35
N PHE A 130 21.09 17.66 -3.05
CA PHE A 130 21.05 18.63 -4.16
C PHE A 130 21.31 20.05 -3.68
N LYS A 131 20.70 20.46 -2.55
CA LYS A 131 20.93 21.78 -1.97
C LYS A 131 22.37 21.97 -1.48
N SER A 132 23.00 20.96 -0.90
CA SER A 132 24.41 21.05 -0.50
C SER A 132 25.38 21.07 -1.70
N ARG A 133 25.04 20.37 -2.80
CA ARG A 133 25.80 20.44 -4.05
C ARG A 133 25.69 21.78 -4.77
N ALA A 134 24.53 22.43 -4.73
CA ALA A 134 24.36 23.78 -5.27
C ALA A 134 25.27 24.79 -4.54
N LEU A 135 25.34 24.71 -3.21
CA LEU A 135 26.18 25.59 -2.39
C LEU A 135 27.69 25.36 -2.56
N ALA A 136 28.11 24.17 -3.01
CA ALA A 136 29.52 23.85 -3.25
C ALA A 136 30.03 24.26 -4.65
N VAL A 137 29.14 24.70 -5.55
CA VAL A 137 29.49 25.19 -6.90
C VAL A 137 29.61 26.73 -6.91
N GLU A 138 29.09 27.41 -5.89
CA GLU A 138 29.16 28.88 -5.71
C GLU A 138 30.37 29.36 -4.86
N SER A 139 31.25 28.46 -4.41
CA SER A 139 32.48 28.78 -3.65
C SER A 139 33.74 28.46 -4.45
#